data_AF-A0A1V1W054-F1
#
_entry.id   AF-A0A1V1W054-F1
#
_cell.length_a   1.000
_cell.length_b   1.000
_cell.length_c   1.000
_cell.angle_alpha   90.00
_cell.angle_beta   90.00
_cell.angle_gamma   90.00
#
_symmetry.space_group_name_H-M   'P 1'
#
loop_
_entity.id
_entity.type
_entity.pdbx_description
1 polymer ?
#
loop_
_entity_poly.entity_id
_entity_poly.type
_entity_poly.pdbx_seq_one_letter_code
_entity_poly.pdbx_strand_id
1 'polypeptide(L)'
;MLRVTLRGSGLPTVTLGSGETLLFGRSPHQSIPDGDADDALRTTAIALPRCAPHVSRLLGELVVGEEIARLRWHGSGETQVSSLFDAPGGARRVTLAEGMSLLLDEGENQLVVMRGRQTSATTYDDLAIVVEVTSSVPEPAPRPAPSTEDLAGETVTAPAPHLPRESREWYVALALAEPWLSGTDDYPRPPSNREIYERILEWHGYAWNLERAQRVDDAIRSISALAFGPKDDPFRAGTGRAQNVRFAIGRRTAEVRLVTVEDLELADRAAARRNVPPASP
;
A
#
# COMPACT_ATOMS: atom_id res chain seq x y z
N MET A 1 -12.89 23.97 17.25
CA MET A 1 -11.43 23.82 17.45
C MET A 1 -11.08 22.36 17.58
N LEU A 2 -10.39 21.84 16.55
CA LEU A 2 -9.72 20.55 16.58
C LEU A 2 -8.37 20.61 17.29
N ARG A 3 -7.99 19.46 17.83
CA ARG A 3 -6.61 19.11 18.17
C ARG A 3 -6.26 17.76 17.54
N VAL A 4 -5.10 17.66 16.91
CA VAL A 4 -4.65 16.43 16.25
C VAL A 4 -3.23 16.09 16.70
N THR A 5 -3.01 14.86 17.18
CA THR A 5 -1.69 14.42 17.68
C THR A 5 -1.16 13.28 16.82
N LEU A 6 0.01 13.48 16.18
CA LEU A 6 0.70 12.46 15.41
C LEU A 6 1.83 11.83 16.24
N ARG A 7 1.86 10.49 16.29
CA ARG A 7 2.86 9.67 17.00
C ARG A 7 3.33 8.50 16.14
N GLY A 8 4.48 7.91 16.46
CA GLY A 8 4.94 6.67 15.81
C GLY A 8 6.31 6.21 16.28
N SER A 9 6.79 5.08 15.74
CA SER A 9 7.95 4.34 16.30
C SER A 9 9.31 5.04 16.09
N GLY A 10 9.62 5.96 17.01
CA GLY A 10 10.82 6.81 16.99
C GLY A 10 10.57 8.23 16.45
N LEU A 11 9.31 8.60 16.20
CA LEU A 11 8.91 9.96 15.85
C LEU A 11 8.82 10.84 17.13
N PRO A 12 9.15 12.14 17.05
CA PRO A 12 8.67 13.08 18.06
C PRO A 12 7.14 13.11 18.02
N THR A 13 6.50 13.19 19.18
CA THR A 13 5.06 13.47 19.24
C THR A 13 4.84 14.91 18.83
N VAL A 14 4.11 15.14 17.75
CA VAL A 14 3.72 16.49 17.30
C VAL A 14 2.23 16.64 17.46
N THR A 15 1.82 17.82 17.93
CA THR A 15 0.43 18.16 18.22
C THR A 15 0.08 19.42 17.46
N LEU A 16 -1.02 19.39 16.73
CA LEU A 16 -1.50 20.43 15.84
C LEU A 16 -2.80 21.03 16.41
N GLY A 17 -2.95 22.34 16.25
CA GLY A 17 -4.20 23.08 16.46
C GLY A 17 -4.98 23.30 15.16
N SER A 18 -6.13 23.96 15.26
CA SER A 18 -6.92 24.37 14.10
C SER A 18 -6.18 25.40 13.24
N GLY A 19 -6.19 25.21 11.92
CA GLY A 19 -5.51 26.08 10.97
C GLY A 19 -4.01 25.81 10.79
N GLU A 20 -3.49 24.72 11.35
CA GLU A 20 -2.13 24.24 11.14
C GLU A 20 -2.09 23.06 10.15
N THR A 21 -0.97 22.90 9.44
CA THR A 21 -0.74 21.81 8.48
C THR A 21 0.54 21.05 8.83
N LEU A 22 0.51 19.73 8.69
CA LEU A 22 1.66 18.85 8.90
C LEU A 22 2.02 18.08 7.64
N LEU A 23 3.21 18.37 7.11
CA LEU A 23 3.87 17.64 6.03
C LEU A 23 4.74 16.53 6.64
N PHE A 24 4.51 15.27 6.26
CA PHE A 24 5.33 14.14 6.72
C PHE A 24 5.78 13.26 5.56
N GLY A 25 6.96 12.65 5.68
CA GLY A 25 7.55 11.80 4.64
C GLY A 25 9.04 11.57 4.86
N ARG A 26 9.76 11.03 3.87
CA ARG A 26 11.21 10.78 3.99
C ARG A 26 12.05 12.07 4.11
N SER A 27 11.59 13.18 3.54
CA SER A 27 12.29 14.48 3.53
C SER A 27 11.32 15.64 3.17
N PRO A 28 10.26 15.91 3.96
CA PRO A 28 9.17 16.82 3.58
C PRO A 28 9.52 18.31 3.69
N HIS A 29 10.67 18.66 4.28
CA HIS A 29 11.10 20.06 4.47
C HIS A 29 11.29 20.83 3.15
N GLN A 30 11.44 20.12 2.02
CA GLN A 30 11.49 20.70 0.67
C GLN A 30 10.09 21.03 0.08
N SER A 31 9.03 20.88 0.88
CA SER A 31 7.64 21.10 0.46
C SER A 31 6.90 22.12 1.34
N ILE A 32 7.61 22.82 2.22
CA ILE A 32 7.07 23.99 2.93
C ILE A 32 6.95 25.14 1.91
N PRO A 33 5.83 25.91 1.87
CA PRO A 33 5.70 27.02 0.94
C PRO A 33 6.69 28.17 1.25
N ASP A 34 7.56 28.51 0.29
CA ASP A 34 8.46 29.67 0.38
C ASP A 34 7.76 31.03 0.08
N GLY A 35 6.51 30.99 -0.38
CA GLY A 35 5.82 32.14 -0.97
C GLY A 35 5.00 33.04 -0.03
N ASP A 36 4.54 32.51 1.11
CA ASP A 36 3.80 33.26 2.14
C ASP A 36 4.32 32.88 3.53
N ALA A 37 4.73 33.88 4.29
CA ALA A 37 5.30 33.71 5.62
C ALA A 37 4.27 33.24 6.65
N ASP A 38 3.00 33.62 6.52
CA ASP A 38 1.94 33.23 7.46
C ASP A 38 1.54 31.75 7.27
N ASP A 39 1.54 31.25 6.03
CA ASP A 39 1.34 29.81 5.74
C ASP A 39 2.59 28.99 6.10
N ALA A 40 3.80 29.51 5.89
CA ALA A 40 5.04 28.87 6.34
C ALA A 40 5.08 28.71 7.87
N LEU A 41 4.62 29.71 8.64
CA LEU A 41 4.50 29.64 10.11
C LEU A 41 3.45 28.62 10.59
N ARG A 42 2.42 28.32 9.77
CA ARG A 42 1.39 27.31 10.05
C ARG A 42 1.77 25.89 9.60
N THR A 43 2.85 25.75 8.84
CA THR A 43 3.25 24.50 8.18
C THR A 43 4.40 23.82 8.90
N THR A 44 4.10 22.81 9.70
CA THR A 44 5.11 21.93 10.31
C THR A 44 5.53 20.85 9.32
N ALA A 45 6.82 20.48 9.30
CA ALA A 45 7.33 19.37 8.50
C ALA A 45 8.14 18.37 9.36
N ILE A 46 7.88 17.06 9.21
CA ILE A 46 8.55 16.00 9.99
C ILE A 46 9.12 14.90 9.07
N ALA A 47 10.45 14.78 9.04
CA ALA A 47 11.12 13.63 8.44
C ALA A 47 10.86 12.33 9.23
N LEU A 48 10.38 11.29 8.54
CA LEU A 48 10.07 9.99 9.12
C LEU A 48 11.34 9.17 9.42
N PRO A 49 11.54 8.68 10.66
CA PRO A 49 12.78 8.06 11.10
C PRO A 49 12.97 6.66 10.52
N ARG A 50 14.13 6.41 9.91
CA ARG A 50 14.46 5.15 9.21
C ARG A 50 13.48 4.81 8.08
N CYS A 51 12.90 5.81 7.42
CA CYS A 51 12.11 5.55 6.21
C CYS A 51 12.94 4.88 5.12
N ALA A 52 12.36 3.92 4.42
CA ALA A 52 13.02 3.22 3.34
C ALA A 52 13.23 4.13 2.11
N PRO A 53 14.23 3.86 1.24
CA PRO A 53 14.56 4.74 0.12
C PRO A 53 13.42 4.95 -0.89
N HIS A 54 12.54 3.96 -1.04
CA HIS A 54 11.34 3.99 -1.88
C HIS A 54 10.16 4.77 -1.27
N VAL A 55 10.25 5.27 -0.03
CA VAL A 55 9.24 6.16 0.53
C VAL A 55 9.41 7.57 -0.04
N SER A 56 8.30 8.18 -0.48
CA SER A 56 8.27 9.54 -1.04
C SER A 56 8.82 10.61 -0.08
N ARG A 57 9.38 11.70 -0.63
CA ARG A 57 9.99 12.79 0.17
C ARG A 57 8.93 13.49 1.01
N LEU A 58 7.86 13.96 0.38
CA LEU A 58 6.54 14.18 0.98
C LEU A 58 5.75 12.88 0.81
N LEU A 59 5.10 12.40 1.86
CA LEU A 59 4.32 11.15 1.87
C LEU A 59 2.84 11.44 2.14
N GLY A 60 2.57 12.33 3.10
CA GLY A 60 1.24 12.81 3.41
C GLY A 60 1.26 14.25 3.90
N GLU A 61 0.13 14.92 3.69
CA GLU A 61 -0.18 16.28 4.10
C GLU A 61 -1.44 16.21 4.98
N LEU A 62 -1.31 16.54 6.26
CA LEU A 62 -2.38 16.52 7.24
C LEU A 62 -2.80 17.96 7.55
N VAL A 63 -3.90 18.39 6.95
CA VAL A 63 -4.48 19.73 7.17
C VAL A 63 -5.50 19.63 8.30
N VAL A 64 -5.31 20.43 9.35
CA VAL A 64 -6.24 20.49 10.48
C VAL A 64 -7.16 21.70 10.30
N GLY A 65 -8.41 21.46 9.90
CA GLY A 65 -9.45 22.50 9.91
C GLY A 65 -9.93 22.82 11.33
N GLU A 66 -10.96 23.66 11.44
CA GLU A 66 -11.65 23.89 12.72
C GLU A 66 -12.47 22.67 13.19
N GLU A 67 -12.88 21.82 12.24
CA GLU A 67 -13.82 20.70 12.44
C GLU A 67 -13.35 19.36 11.89
N ILE A 68 -12.61 19.35 10.76
CA ILE A 68 -12.16 18.14 10.08
C ILE A 68 -10.64 18.08 9.94
N ALA A 69 -10.07 16.91 10.25
CA ALA A 69 -8.69 16.58 9.93
C ALA A 69 -8.65 15.87 8.57
N ARG A 70 -8.01 16.48 7.58
CA ARG A 70 -7.91 15.92 6.22
C ARG A 70 -6.49 15.44 5.94
N LEU A 71 -6.35 14.16 5.63
CA LEU A 71 -5.11 13.58 5.12
C LEU A 71 -5.16 13.54 3.59
N ARG A 72 -4.30 14.32 2.92
CA ARG A 72 -3.99 14.17 1.50
C ARG A 72 -2.77 13.27 1.34
N TRP A 73 -2.84 12.32 0.42
CA TRP A 73 -1.81 11.31 0.20
C TRP A 73 -0.96 11.64 -1.03
N HIS A 74 0.35 11.76 -0.82
CA HIS A 74 1.36 12.07 -1.84
C HIS A 74 2.36 10.91 -2.05
N GLY A 75 2.09 9.76 -1.42
CA GLY A 75 2.90 8.55 -1.55
C GLY A 75 2.58 7.74 -2.79
N SER A 76 3.59 7.51 -3.63
CA SER A 76 3.54 6.51 -4.69
C SER A 76 3.69 5.07 -4.16
N GLY A 77 4.14 4.94 -2.90
CA GLY A 77 4.13 3.69 -2.13
C GLY A 77 2.80 3.49 -1.40
N GLU A 78 2.35 2.23 -1.37
CA GLU A 78 1.06 1.83 -0.79
C GLU A 78 0.99 2.06 0.73
N THR A 79 -0.18 2.42 1.22
CA THR A 79 -0.44 2.61 2.66
C THR A 79 -1.86 2.21 2.99
N GLN A 80 -2.05 1.46 4.07
CA GLN A 80 -3.36 1.17 4.63
C GLN A 80 -3.66 2.17 5.74
N VAL A 81 -4.87 2.72 5.75
CA VAL A 81 -5.44 3.44 6.90
C VAL A 81 -6.50 2.56 7.54
N SER A 82 -6.44 2.42 8.86
CA SER A 82 -7.48 1.79 9.66
C SER A 82 -7.92 2.72 10.79
N SER A 83 -9.18 3.16 10.71
CA SER A 83 -9.84 3.92 11.78
C SER A 83 -10.32 2.97 12.89
N LEU A 84 -10.04 3.33 14.15
CA LEU A 84 -10.44 2.59 15.35
C LEU A 84 -11.59 3.32 16.06
N PHE A 85 -12.80 3.04 15.56
CA PHE A 85 -14.14 3.32 16.13
C PHE A 85 -14.86 4.64 15.79
N ASP A 86 -16.14 4.68 16.19
CA ASP A 86 -17.21 5.67 16.00
C ASP A 86 -17.62 6.15 14.60
N ALA A 87 -16.92 5.76 13.53
CA ALA A 87 -17.52 5.79 12.19
C ALA A 87 -18.70 4.78 12.06
N PRO A 88 -19.91 5.18 11.66
CA PRO A 88 -21.03 4.26 11.48
C PRO A 88 -20.72 3.26 10.35
N GLY A 89 -20.53 2.00 10.73
CA GLY A 89 -20.09 0.90 9.84
C GLY A 89 -18.95 0.05 10.39
N GLY A 90 -18.30 0.46 11.50
CA GLY A 90 -17.19 -0.28 12.11
C GLY A 90 -15.84 0.00 11.44
N ALA A 91 -14.78 -0.68 11.91
CA ALA A 91 -13.39 -0.38 11.57
C ALA A 91 -13.09 -0.48 10.05
N ARG A 92 -13.09 0.67 9.37
CA ARG A 92 -12.83 0.75 7.93
C ARG A 92 -11.32 0.66 7.67
N ARG A 93 -10.91 -0.30 6.83
CA ARG A 93 -9.57 -0.36 6.25
C ARG A 93 -9.61 0.17 4.82
N VAL A 94 -8.79 1.17 4.52
CA VAL A 94 -8.73 1.82 3.21
C VAL A 94 -7.29 1.80 2.71
N THR A 95 -7.04 1.22 1.54
CA THR A 95 -5.75 1.34 0.85
C THR A 95 -5.70 2.67 0.13
N LEU A 96 -4.78 3.55 0.52
CA LEU A 96 -4.52 4.82 -0.16
C LEU A 96 -3.64 4.62 -1.39
N ALA A 97 -4.00 5.33 -2.45
CA ALA A 97 -3.18 5.54 -3.65
C ALA A 97 -2.80 7.04 -3.75
N GLU A 98 -1.78 7.33 -4.55
CA GLU A 98 -1.30 8.70 -4.81
C GLU A 98 -2.43 9.64 -5.26
N GLY A 99 -2.47 10.85 -4.71
CA GLY A 99 -3.50 11.85 -4.99
C GLY A 99 -4.81 11.69 -4.21
N MET A 100 -5.04 10.55 -3.53
CA MET A 100 -6.24 10.38 -2.70
C MET A 100 -6.27 11.37 -1.53
N SER A 101 -7.48 11.70 -1.07
CA SER A 101 -7.72 12.49 0.14
C SER A 101 -8.77 11.82 1.01
N LEU A 102 -8.48 11.74 2.31
CA LEU A 102 -9.28 11.08 3.33
C LEU A 102 -9.63 12.08 4.42
N LEU A 103 -10.85 12.00 4.96
CA LEU A 103 -11.20 12.61 6.24
C LEU A 103 -10.90 11.60 7.34
N LEU A 104 -10.18 12.02 8.36
CA LEU A 104 -9.90 11.19 9.54
C LEU A 104 -11.07 11.30 10.52
N ASP A 105 -11.46 10.18 11.12
CA ASP A 105 -12.51 10.13 12.15
C ASP A 105 -11.98 10.70 13.48
N GLU A 106 -12.85 11.00 14.45
CA GLU A 106 -12.40 11.26 15.83
C GLU A 106 -11.81 10.00 16.47
N GLY A 107 -10.89 10.16 17.43
CA GLY A 107 -10.19 9.04 18.05
C GLY A 107 -8.96 8.60 17.27
N GLU A 108 -8.68 7.30 17.27
CA GLU A 108 -7.40 6.75 16.80
C GLU A 108 -7.45 6.31 15.32
N ASN A 109 -6.70 7.01 14.47
CA ASN A 109 -6.51 6.67 13.07
C ASN A 109 -5.09 6.08 12.88
N GLN A 110 -4.99 4.78 12.61
CA GLN A 110 -3.71 4.12 12.37
C GLN A 110 -3.38 4.13 10.87
N LEU A 111 -2.24 4.73 10.51
CA LEU A 111 -1.65 4.69 9.17
C LEU A 111 -0.53 3.65 9.15
N VAL A 112 -0.54 2.73 8.18
CA VAL A 112 0.49 1.70 8.02
C VAL A 112 1.09 1.79 6.63
N VAL A 113 2.32 2.30 6.55
CA VAL A 113 3.05 2.48 5.29
C VAL A 113 3.77 1.17 4.95
N MET A 114 3.34 0.53 3.86
CA MET A 114 3.72 -0.84 3.56
C MET A 114 5.20 -0.91 3.15
N ARG A 115 5.99 -1.76 3.81
CA ARG A 115 7.46 -1.84 3.66
C ARG A 115 8.14 -0.47 3.88
N GLY A 116 7.51 0.45 4.63
CA GLY A 116 7.92 1.85 4.72
C GLY A 116 9.14 2.14 5.61
N ARG A 117 9.58 1.17 6.44
CA ARG A 117 10.69 1.32 7.40
C ARG A 117 11.85 0.42 7.03
N GLN A 118 13.04 0.99 6.88
CA GLN A 118 14.27 0.23 6.69
C GLN A 118 14.80 -0.31 8.02
N THR A 119 15.19 -1.59 8.03
CA THR A 119 15.84 -2.26 9.16
C THR A 119 17.22 -2.82 8.82
N SER A 120 17.51 -3.05 7.54
CA SER A 120 18.86 -3.32 7.02
C SER A 120 19.02 -2.76 5.60
N ALA A 121 20.21 -2.83 5.01
CA ALA A 121 20.47 -2.37 3.64
C ALA A 121 19.48 -2.95 2.59
N THR A 122 18.92 -4.14 2.82
CA THR A 122 17.97 -4.81 1.93
C THR A 122 16.70 -5.32 2.65
N THR A 123 16.47 -4.88 3.89
CA THR A 123 15.32 -5.34 4.70
C THR A 123 14.41 -4.19 5.08
N TYR A 124 13.11 -4.41 4.86
CA TYR A 124 12.05 -3.45 5.08
C TYR A 124 10.93 -4.07 5.92
N ASP A 125 10.46 -3.33 6.90
CA ASP A 125 9.29 -3.61 7.74
C ASP A 125 8.18 -2.58 7.41
N ASP A 126 6.94 -2.86 7.79
CA ASP A 126 5.85 -1.88 7.74
C ASP A 126 6.09 -0.73 8.77
N LEU A 127 5.73 0.51 8.40
CA LEU A 127 5.88 1.70 9.25
C LEU A 127 4.51 2.16 9.75
N ALA A 128 4.21 1.89 11.02
CA ALA A 128 3.02 2.39 11.68
C ALA A 128 3.20 3.83 12.21
N ILE A 129 2.22 4.67 11.90
CA ILE A 129 2.01 6.03 12.39
C ILE A 129 0.60 6.07 12.98
N VAL A 130 0.39 6.77 14.10
CA VAL A 130 -0.91 6.92 14.76
C VAL A 130 -1.27 8.40 14.78
N VAL A 131 -2.50 8.71 14.39
CA VAL A 131 -3.06 10.06 14.39
C VAL A 131 -4.31 10.08 15.27
N GLU A 132 -4.22 10.79 16.40
CA GLU A 132 -5.28 10.93 17.40
C GLU A 132 -6.00 12.27 17.18
N VAL A 133 -7.31 12.26 16.92
CA VAL A 133 -8.13 13.44 16.61
C VAL A 133 -9.13 13.71 17.74
N THR A 134 -9.31 14.97 18.14
CA THR A 134 -10.24 15.37 19.21
C THR A 134 -10.89 16.72 18.90
N SER A 135 -12.22 16.83 19.02
CA SER A 135 -13.01 18.00 18.60
C SER A 135 -13.65 18.83 19.71
N SER A 136 -14.10 20.02 19.29
CA SER A 136 -15.08 20.88 19.96
C SER A 136 -15.76 21.74 18.88
N VAL A 137 -17.10 21.78 18.88
CA VAL A 137 -18.00 21.98 17.70
C VAL A 137 -18.80 23.30 17.81
N PRO A 138 -19.33 23.98 16.75
CA PRO A 138 -19.18 23.91 15.25
C PRO A 138 -18.60 25.25 14.69
N GLU A 139 -18.75 25.80 13.46
CA GLU A 139 -18.91 25.42 12.01
C GLU A 139 -18.40 26.66 11.21
N PRO A 140 -17.52 26.55 10.17
CA PRO A 140 -17.97 26.90 8.79
C PRO A 140 -17.16 26.34 7.57
N ALA A 141 -17.91 26.04 6.50
CA ALA A 141 -17.65 26.25 5.06
C ALA A 141 -16.35 25.72 4.34
N PRO A 142 -16.47 25.13 3.11
CA PRO A 142 -15.34 24.58 2.35
C PRO A 142 -14.56 25.60 1.49
N ARG A 143 -13.30 25.27 1.15
CA ARG A 143 -12.38 26.05 0.28
C ARG A 143 -11.83 25.17 -0.88
N PRO A 144 -11.52 25.72 -2.09
CA PRO A 144 -11.04 24.95 -3.24
C PRO A 144 -9.63 24.35 -3.08
N ALA A 145 -9.27 23.42 -3.96
CA ALA A 145 -7.95 22.76 -4.02
C ALA A 145 -6.97 23.45 -4.99
N PRO A 146 -5.65 23.38 -4.74
CA PRO A 146 -4.63 23.95 -5.63
C PRO A 146 -4.36 23.08 -6.88
N SER A 147 -3.97 23.74 -7.97
CA SER A 147 -3.60 23.15 -9.27
C SER A 147 -2.16 22.61 -9.30
N THR A 148 -1.93 21.54 -10.07
CA THR A 148 -0.63 20.87 -10.21
C THR A 148 0.07 21.21 -11.51
N GLU A 149 0.95 22.22 -11.50
CA GLU A 149 1.99 22.43 -12.52
C GLU A 149 3.34 22.72 -11.80
N ASP A 150 4.46 22.66 -12.53
CA ASP A 150 5.85 22.89 -12.07
C ASP A 150 6.44 21.96 -10.97
N LEU A 151 6.86 20.76 -11.38
CA LEU A 151 7.95 20.01 -10.72
C LEU A 151 8.91 19.38 -11.75
N ALA A 152 9.83 20.18 -12.28
CA ALA A 152 10.93 19.72 -13.14
C ALA A 152 12.25 19.61 -12.34
N GLY A 153 12.71 18.38 -12.06
CA GLY A 153 13.97 18.16 -11.35
C GLY A 153 14.29 16.68 -11.11
N GLU A 154 15.13 16.08 -11.96
CA GLU A 154 15.38 14.64 -11.94
C GLU A 154 16.20 14.16 -10.73
N THR A 155 15.60 13.31 -9.90
CA THR A 155 16.29 12.25 -9.15
C THR A 155 15.26 11.16 -8.81
N VAL A 156 15.14 10.18 -9.72
CA VAL A 156 14.03 9.21 -9.78
C VAL A 156 13.90 8.38 -8.51
N THR A 157 12.67 8.23 -8.00
CA THR A 157 12.33 7.32 -6.90
C THR A 157 12.58 5.87 -7.32
N ALA A 158 13.37 5.12 -6.55
CA ALA A 158 13.65 3.72 -6.85
C ALA A 158 12.37 2.87 -6.79
N PRO A 159 12.13 1.95 -7.75
CA PRO A 159 10.93 1.12 -7.79
C PRO A 159 10.88 0.16 -6.59
N ALA A 160 9.66 -0.15 -6.15
CA ALA A 160 9.41 -1.14 -5.10
C ALA A 160 9.85 -2.56 -5.55
N PRO A 161 10.17 -3.48 -4.61
CA PRO A 161 10.46 -4.88 -4.95
C PRO A 161 9.24 -5.53 -5.64
N HIS A 162 9.40 -5.83 -6.92
CA HIS A 162 8.40 -6.43 -7.79
C HIS A 162 8.83 -7.83 -8.23
N LEU A 163 7.87 -8.65 -8.68
CA LEU A 163 8.18 -9.88 -9.39
C LEU A 163 8.58 -9.56 -10.84
N PRO A 164 9.57 -10.25 -11.44
CA PRO A 164 9.84 -10.11 -12.87
C PRO A 164 8.61 -10.57 -13.67
N ARG A 165 8.10 -9.73 -14.57
CA ARG A 165 6.95 -10.10 -15.42
C ARG A 165 7.23 -11.38 -16.23
N GLU A 166 6.18 -12.14 -16.49
CA GLU A 166 6.21 -13.44 -17.18
C GLU A 166 7.07 -14.54 -16.51
N SER A 167 7.63 -14.28 -15.31
CA SER A 167 8.32 -15.31 -14.52
C SER A 167 7.36 -16.35 -13.91
N ARG A 168 7.91 -17.51 -13.55
CA ARG A 168 7.21 -18.56 -12.79
C ARG A 168 6.56 -17.99 -11.52
N GLU A 169 7.27 -17.14 -10.79
CA GLU A 169 6.82 -16.53 -9.55
C GLU A 169 5.71 -15.50 -9.79
N TRP A 170 5.79 -14.69 -10.85
CA TRP A 170 4.73 -13.76 -11.26
C TRP A 170 3.44 -14.48 -11.66
N TYR A 171 3.54 -15.57 -12.43
CA TYR A 171 2.39 -16.40 -12.79
C TYR A 171 1.77 -17.15 -11.60
N VAL A 172 2.59 -17.64 -10.65
CA VAL A 172 2.07 -18.23 -9.38
C VAL A 172 1.46 -17.16 -8.48
N ALA A 173 1.98 -15.93 -8.47
CA ALA A 173 1.40 -14.80 -7.76
C ALA A 173 0.04 -14.40 -8.34
N LEU A 174 -0.10 -14.34 -9.67
CA LEU A 174 -1.39 -14.15 -10.36
C LEU A 174 -2.40 -15.23 -9.95
N ALA A 175 -2.05 -16.51 -10.08
CA ALA A 175 -2.94 -17.62 -9.72
C ALA A 175 -3.36 -17.62 -8.23
N LEU A 176 -2.51 -17.12 -7.32
CA LEU A 176 -2.86 -16.94 -5.91
C LEU A 176 -3.74 -15.71 -5.66
N ALA A 177 -3.54 -14.62 -6.40
CA ALA A 177 -4.21 -13.34 -6.20
C ALA A 177 -5.53 -13.21 -6.99
N GLU A 178 -5.75 -14.05 -8.00
CA GLU A 178 -6.87 -14.02 -8.95
C GLU A 178 -8.25 -13.79 -8.31
N PRO A 179 -8.64 -14.39 -7.17
CA PRO A 179 -9.94 -14.11 -6.55
C PRO A 179 -10.12 -12.65 -6.13
N TRP A 180 -9.06 -12.02 -5.59
CA TRP A 180 -9.07 -10.61 -5.18
C TRP A 180 -8.91 -9.65 -6.37
N LEU A 181 -8.20 -10.06 -7.42
CA LEU A 181 -8.04 -9.26 -8.64
C LEU A 181 -9.30 -9.28 -9.53
N SER A 182 -10.11 -10.33 -9.45
CA SER A 182 -11.37 -10.50 -10.18
C SER A 182 -12.62 -10.05 -9.41
N GLY A 183 -12.50 -9.68 -8.13
CA GLY A 183 -13.64 -9.31 -7.28
C GLY A 183 -14.54 -10.50 -6.91
N THR A 184 -13.97 -11.70 -6.77
CA THR A 184 -14.65 -12.94 -6.35
C THR A 184 -14.25 -13.36 -4.93
N ASP A 185 -13.95 -12.39 -4.07
CA ASP A 185 -13.40 -12.59 -2.72
C ASP A 185 -14.43 -12.62 -1.58
N ASP A 186 -15.71 -12.87 -1.88
CA ASP A 186 -16.76 -13.16 -0.88
C ASP A 186 -16.38 -14.33 0.06
N TYR A 187 -15.84 -15.42 -0.49
CA TYR A 187 -15.39 -16.60 0.27
C TYR A 187 -14.28 -17.39 -0.46
N PRO A 188 -13.10 -16.78 -0.75
CA PRO A 188 -12.14 -17.33 -1.70
C PRO A 188 -11.41 -18.53 -1.08
N ARG A 189 -11.70 -19.72 -1.60
CA ARG A 189 -10.91 -20.93 -1.37
C ARG A 189 -9.52 -20.72 -1.98
N PRO A 190 -8.40 -20.84 -1.22
CA PRO A 190 -7.07 -20.74 -1.82
C PRO A 190 -6.80 -21.93 -2.75
N PRO A 191 -6.22 -21.71 -3.93
CA PRO A 191 -6.10 -22.75 -4.95
C PRO A 191 -5.02 -23.80 -4.60
N SER A 192 -5.29 -25.03 -5.03
CA SER A 192 -4.37 -26.17 -4.95
C SER A 192 -3.25 -26.06 -5.99
N ASN A 193 -2.22 -26.89 -5.84
CA ASN A 193 -1.13 -26.99 -6.82
C ASN A 193 -1.60 -27.39 -8.22
N ARG A 194 -2.71 -28.14 -8.32
CA ARG A 194 -3.30 -28.51 -9.61
C ARG A 194 -3.98 -27.32 -10.27
N GLU A 195 -4.87 -26.63 -9.54
CA GLU A 195 -5.57 -25.43 -10.03
C GLU A 195 -4.56 -24.35 -10.49
N ILE A 196 -3.48 -24.12 -9.70
CA ILE A 196 -2.38 -23.22 -10.07
C ILE A 196 -1.65 -23.68 -11.34
N TYR A 197 -1.30 -24.97 -11.45
CA TYR A 197 -0.63 -25.51 -12.65
C TYR A 197 -1.51 -25.37 -13.90
N GLU A 198 -2.80 -25.70 -13.80
CA GLU A 198 -3.74 -25.67 -14.92
C GLU A 198 -3.99 -24.24 -15.41
N ARG A 199 -4.18 -23.26 -14.50
CA ARG A 199 -4.36 -21.84 -14.87
C ARG A 199 -3.09 -21.22 -15.48
N ILE A 200 -1.91 -21.58 -14.99
CA ILE A 200 -0.63 -21.10 -15.56
C ILE A 200 -0.37 -21.74 -16.93
N LEU A 201 -0.75 -23.00 -17.13
CA LEU A 201 -0.71 -23.65 -18.44
C LEU A 201 -1.69 -22.98 -19.42
N GLU A 202 -2.88 -22.59 -18.96
CA GLU A 202 -3.85 -21.82 -19.74
C GLU A 202 -3.33 -20.43 -20.12
N TRP A 203 -2.68 -19.69 -19.20
CA TRP A 203 -2.13 -18.37 -19.48
C TRP A 203 -0.88 -18.40 -20.37
N HIS A 204 0.14 -19.16 -19.99
CA HIS A 204 1.46 -19.11 -20.61
C HIS A 204 1.68 -20.19 -21.69
N GLY A 205 0.90 -21.27 -21.70
CA GLY A 205 1.09 -22.41 -22.60
C GLY A 205 2.22 -23.36 -22.18
N TYR A 206 3.01 -22.97 -21.17
CA TYR A 206 4.02 -23.81 -20.52
C TYR A 206 4.13 -23.44 -19.04
N ALA A 207 4.19 -24.44 -18.15
CA ALA A 207 4.08 -24.22 -16.70
C ALA A 207 5.28 -24.75 -15.89
N TRP A 208 6.52 -24.59 -16.37
CA TRP A 208 7.78 -24.79 -15.61
C TRP A 208 7.89 -26.03 -14.69
N ASN A 209 7.30 -27.16 -15.09
CA ASN A 209 7.20 -28.39 -14.28
C ASN A 209 6.49 -28.19 -12.91
N LEU A 210 5.54 -27.24 -12.84
CA LEU A 210 4.66 -26.99 -11.68
C LEU A 210 3.64 -28.13 -11.43
N GLU A 211 3.54 -29.11 -12.34
CA GLU A 211 2.99 -30.45 -12.08
C GLU A 211 3.51 -31.05 -10.75
N ARG A 212 4.75 -30.72 -10.37
CA ARG A 212 5.37 -31.14 -9.12
C ARG A 212 5.03 -30.13 -8.03
N ALA A 213 4.19 -30.55 -7.09
CA ALA A 213 3.75 -29.76 -5.94
C ALA A 213 4.86 -28.90 -5.31
N GLN A 214 6.05 -29.48 -5.08
CA GLN A 214 7.19 -28.80 -4.48
C GLN A 214 7.63 -27.55 -5.27
N ARG A 215 7.55 -27.57 -6.61
CA ARG A 215 7.91 -26.42 -7.46
C ARG A 215 6.91 -25.27 -7.35
N VAL A 216 5.65 -25.56 -7.01
CA VAL A 216 4.66 -24.54 -6.65
C VAL A 216 4.98 -24.01 -5.25
N ASP A 217 5.15 -24.89 -4.26
CA ASP A 217 5.42 -24.50 -2.87
C ASP A 217 6.75 -23.70 -2.70
N ASP A 218 7.77 -23.97 -3.52
CA ASP A 218 8.99 -23.16 -3.65
C ASP A 218 8.68 -21.71 -4.08
N ALA A 219 7.83 -21.54 -5.11
CA ALA A 219 7.44 -20.23 -5.63
C ALA A 219 6.56 -19.48 -4.61
N ILE A 220 5.60 -20.17 -3.97
CA ILE A 220 4.77 -19.62 -2.89
C ILE A 220 5.64 -19.09 -1.74
N ARG A 221 6.72 -19.80 -1.36
CA ARG A 221 7.67 -19.34 -0.35
C ARG A 221 8.45 -18.10 -0.78
N SER A 222 8.84 -18.01 -2.06
CA SER A 222 9.50 -16.82 -2.62
C SER A 222 8.59 -15.59 -2.58
N ILE A 223 7.33 -15.75 -3.01
CA ILE A 223 6.29 -14.70 -2.99
C ILE A 223 6.01 -14.25 -1.55
N SER A 224 5.88 -15.19 -0.61
CA SER A 224 5.68 -14.91 0.82
C SER A 224 6.75 -13.97 1.40
N ALA A 225 8.02 -14.26 1.13
CA ALA A 225 9.14 -13.45 1.62
C ALA A 225 9.15 -12.01 1.04
N LEU A 226 8.62 -11.81 -0.17
CA LEU A 226 8.46 -10.49 -0.82
C LEU A 226 7.21 -9.74 -0.35
N ALA A 227 6.13 -10.45 -0.03
CA ALA A 227 4.82 -9.90 0.33
C ALA A 227 4.70 -9.49 1.81
N PHE A 228 5.41 -10.18 2.71
CA PHE A 228 5.36 -9.95 4.16
C PHE A 228 6.65 -9.36 4.76
N GLY A 229 7.81 -9.54 4.11
CA GLY A 229 9.09 -9.28 4.75
C GLY A 229 9.45 -10.33 5.82
N PRO A 230 10.68 -10.33 6.36
CA PRO A 230 11.24 -11.51 7.04
C PRO A 230 10.75 -11.76 8.46
N LYS A 231 9.95 -10.86 9.05
CA LYS A 231 9.32 -11.03 10.37
C LYS A 231 7.96 -11.69 10.26
N ASP A 232 7.13 -11.16 9.37
CA ASP A 232 5.72 -11.51 9.22
C ASP A 232 5.48 -12.60 8.17
N ASP A 233 6.53 -13.01 7.43
CA ASP A 233 6.51 -14.17 6.52
C ASP A 233 6.01 -15.43 7.26
N PRO A 234 4.82 -15.98 6.90
CA PRO A 234 4.24 -17.15 7.57
C PRO A 234 5.07 -18.43 7.44
N PHE A 235 6.13 -18.45 6.62
CA PHE A 235 7.11 -19.55 6.61
C PHE A 235 8.31 -19.36 7.56
N ARG A 236 8.42 -18.20 8.23
CA ARG A 236 9.47 -17.84 9.21
C ARG A 236 8.91 -17.57 10.60
N ALA A 237 7.70 -17.02 10.68
CA ALA A 237 6.99 -16.73 11.92
C ALA A 237 6.65 -18.03 12.69
N GLY A 238 7.59 -18.48 13.54
CA GLY A 238 7.41 -19.65 14.38
C GLY A 238 6.27 -19.49 15.40
N THR A 239 5.80 -20.61 15.94
CA THR A 239 4.75 -20.71 17.00
C THR A 239 3.31 -20.38 16.61
N GLY A 240 3.02 -19.98 15.37
CA GLY A 240 1.66 -19.88 14.84
C GLY A 240 1.48 -20.60 13.51
N ARG A 241 0.71 -21.70 13.46
CA ARG A 241 0.20 -22.21 12.17
C ARG A 241 -0.86 -21.23 11.67
N ALA A 242 -0.46 -20.31 10.79
CA ALA A 242 -1.39 -19.47 10.05
C ALA A 242 -2.37 -20.38 9.29
N GLN A 243 -3.64 -20.38 9.71
CA GLN A 243 -4.66 -21.18 9.05
C GLN A 243 -4.81 -20.63 7.62
N ASN A 244 -4.76 -21.52 6.63
CA ASN A 244 -4.77 -21.17 5.21
C ASN A 244 -3.63 -20.21 4.79
N VAL A 245 -2.36 -20.56 5.06
CA VAL A 245 -1.15 -19.83 4.58
C VAL A 245 -1.28 -19.29 3.14
N ARG A 246 -1.80 -20.09 2.20
CA ARG A 246 -2.01 -19.69 0.80
C ARG A 246 -3.02 -18.56 0.60
N PHE A 247 -4.09 -18.54 1.41
CA PHE A 247 -5.08 -17.45 1.42
C PHE A 247 -4.41 -16.16 1.89
N ALA A 248 -3.65 -16.22 2.99
CA ALA A 248 -2.92 -15.07 3.51
C ALA A 248 -1.93 -14.52 2.48
N ILE A 249 -1.19 -15.40 1.77
CA ILE A 249 -0.25 -14.99 0.72
C ILE A 249 -1.00 -14.42 -0.50
N GLY A 250 -2.03 -15.08 -1.02
CA GLY A 250 -2.79 -14.57 -2.19
C GLY A 250 -3.40 -13.20 -1.92
N ARG A 251 -4.09 -13.07 -0.79
CA ARG A 251 -4.63 -11.79 -0.30
C ARG A 251 -3.54 -10.72 -0.16
N ARG A 252 -2.45 -11.02 0.57
CA ARG A 252 -1.36 -10.04 0.78
C ARG A 252 -0.70 -9.65 -0.55
N THR A 253 -0.55 -10.58 -1.49
CA THR A 253 0.04 -10.35 -2.81
C THR A 253 -0.77 -9.34 -3.62
N ALA A 254 -2.11 -9.39 -3.54
CA ALA A 254 -3.00 -8.37 -4.09
C ALA A 254 -2.97 -7.05 -3.28
N GLU A 255 -2.97 -7.13 -1.95
CA GLU A 255 -2.90 -5.95 -1.05
C GLU A 255 -1.60 -5.14 -1.18
N VAL A 256 -0.50 -5.76 -1.64
CA VAL A 256 0.81 -5.09 -1.88
C VAL A 256 1.21 -5.04 -3.36
N ARG A 257 0.23 -5.20 -4.26
CA ARG A 257 0.34 -5.14 -5.74
C ARG A 257 1.61 -5.78 -6.32
N LEU A 258 1.99 -6.96 -5.82
CA LEU A 258 3.06 -7.76 -6.42
C LEU A 258 2.66 -8.31 -7.80
N VAL A 259 1.35 -8.37 -8.03
CA VAL A 259 0.65 -8.49 -9.32
C VAL A 259 -0.60 -7.60 -9.25
N THR A 260 -1.12 -7.14 -10.39
CA THR A 260 -2.26 -6.22 -10.48
C THR A 260 -3.39 -6.73 -11.38
N VAL A 261 -4.50 -6.00 -11.46
CA VAL A 261 -5.61 -6.32 -12.37
C VAL A 261 -5.16 -6.20 -13.83
N GLU A 262 -4.34 -5.21 -14.15
CA GLU A 262 -3.77 -5.00 -15.49
C GLU A 262 -2.80 -6.13 -15.89
N ASP A 263 -2.04 -6.67 -14.92
CA ASP A 263 -1.19 -7.87 -15.11
C ASP A 263 -2.05 -9.13 -15.36
N LEU A 264 -3.19 -9.29 -14.68
CA LEU A 264 -4.16 -10.37 -14.92
C LEU A 264 -4.80 -10.26 -16.31
N GLU A 265 -5.32 -9.08 -16.66
CA GLU A 265 -5.84 -8.81 -18.01
C GLU A 265 -4.78 -9.03 -19.09
N LEU A 266 -3.50 -8.76 -18.82
CA LEU A 266 -2.40 -9.01 -19.75
C LEU A 266 -2.22 -10.52 -19.97
N ALA A 267 -2.26 -11.31 -18.90
CA ALA A 267 -2.18 -12.77 -18.95
C ALA A 267 -3.37 -13.39 -19.73
N ASP A 268 -4.61 -12.98 -19.43
CA ASP A 268 -5.79 -13.45 -20.16
C ASP A 268 -5.78 -13.01 -21.64
N ARG A 269 -5.38 -11.76 -21.94
CA ARG A 269 -5.22 -11.31 -23.34
C ARG A 269 -4.09 -12.02 -24.07
N ALA A 270 -3.04 -12.49 -23.39
CA ALA A 270 -2.00 -13.32 -23.98
C ALA A 270 -2.53 -14.73 -24.28
N ALA A 271 -3.26 -15.33 -23.34
CA ALA A 271 -3.92 -16.63 -23.50
C ALA A 271 -4.89 -16.63 -24.69
N ALA A 272 -5.80 -15.66 -24.72
CA ALA A 272 -6.80 -15.50 -25.78
C ALA A 272 -6.14 -15.41 -27.17
N ARG A 273 -5.08 -14.60 -27.32
CA ARG A 273 -4.35 -14.45 -28.59
C ARG A 273 -3.65 -15.74 -29.06
N ARG A 274 -3.15 -16.57 -28.15
CA ARG A 274 -2.56 -17.89 -28.49
C ARG A 274 -3.62 -18.91 -28.92
N ASN A 275 -4.85 -18.76 -28.42
CA ASN A 275 -5.96 -19.67 -28.70
C ASN A 275 -6.75 -19.31 -29.99
N VAL A 276 -6.41 -18.21 -30.67
CA VAL A 276 -6.95 -17.89 -32.01
C VAL A 276 -6.27 -18.77 -33.06
N PRO A 277 -7.01 -19.54 -33.88
CA PRO A 277 -6.42 -20.27 -35.00
C PRO A 277 -5.73 -19.33 -35.99
N PRO A 278 -4.63 -19.74 -36.64
CA PRO A 278 -4.03 -18.94 -37.71
C PRO A 278 -5.06 -18.73 -38.82
N ALA A 279 -5.13 -17.51 -39.36
CA ALA A 279 -5.99 -17.21 -40.50
C ALA A 279 -5.58 -18.08 -41.70
N SER A 280 -6.53 -18.84 -42.25
CA SER A 280 -6.29 -19.64 -43.46
C SER A 280 -5.88 -18.74 -44.64
N PRO A 281 -4.85 -19.14 -45.41
CA PRO A 281 -4.47 -18.45 -46.66
C PRO A 281 -5.46 -18.70 -47.80
#